data_AF-A0A3D4I1W5-F1
#
_entry.id   AF-A0A3D4I1W5-F1
#
_cell.length_a   1.000
_cell.length_b   1.000
_cell.length_c   1.000
_cell.angle_alpha   90.00
_cell.angle_beta   90.00
_cell.angle_gamma   90.00
#
_symmetry.space_group_name_H-M   'P 1'
#
loop_
_entity.id
_entity.type
_entity.pdbx_description
1 polymer ?
#
loop_
_entity_poly.entity_id
_entity_poly.type
_entity_poly.pdbx_seq_one_letter_code
_entity_poly.pdbx_strand_id
1 'polypeptide(L)'
;ISLGQEFAAFSCAVKRDAKRLVKVTDELRTVNMGGTAVGTSVNASPEYVAGIAENLSGVAGTEVVQAENLIDCTQNLDCFAFVSGALKTCAVNLSKISNDLRLLSSGPRTGIMEIALPAVQNGSSIMPGKVNPVIPEVVTQAAFNVIGND
;
A
#
# COMPACT_ATOMS: atom_id res chain seq x y z
N ILE A 1 -1.45 -28.06 12.51
CA ILE A 1 -0.90 -27.25 11.39
C ILE A 1 0.61 -27.18 11.57
N SER A 2 1.40 -27.15 10.49
CA SER A 2 2.86 -26.98 10.57
C SER A 2 3.26 -25.50 10.44
N LEU A 3 4.41 -25.11 10.99
CA LEU A 3 4.93 -23.75 10.84
C LEU A 3 5.11 -23.34 9.37
N GLY A 4 5.47 -24.29 8.50
CA GLY A 4 5.55 -24.08 7.06
C GLY A 4 4.19 -23.73 6.43
N GLN A 5 3.10 -24.35 6.88
CA GLN A 5 1.74 -24.01 6.42
C GLN A 5 1.32 -22.61 6.87
N GLU A 6 1.70 -22.20 8.09
CA GLU A 6 1.42 -20.86 8.61
C GLU A 6 2.17 -19.77 7.82
N PHE A 7 3.47 -19.92 7.62
CA PHE A 7 4.26 -18.99 6.81
C PHE A 7 3.85 -18.99 5.33
N ALA A 8 3.41 -20.14 4.80
CA ALA A 8 2.81 -20.19 3.46
C ALA A 8 1.51 -19.36 3.38
N ALA A 9 0.69 -19.37 4.43
CA ALA A 9 -0.50 -18.52 4.49
C ALA A 9 -0.14 -17.02 4.53
N PHE A 10 0.90 -16.62 5.28
CA PHE A 10 1.42 -15.24 5.24
C PHE A 10 1.89 -14.84 3.83
N SER A 11 2.65 -15.71 3.17
CA SER A 11 3.10 -15.50 1.79
C SER A 11 1.93 -15.32 0.82
N CYS A 12 0.87 -16.12 0.95
CA CYS A 12 -0.34 -16.00 0.14
C CYS A 12 -1.06 -14.66 0.35
N ALA A 13 -1.14 -14.16 1.59
CA ALA A 13 -1.72 -12.86 1.87
C ALA A 13 -0.93 -11.73 1.19
N VAL A 14 0.39 -11.70 1.36
CA VAL A 14 1.26 -10.69 0.75
C VAL A 14 1.20 -10.74 -0.78
N LYS A 15 1.22 -11.93 -1.38
CA LYS A 15 1.08 -12.10 -2.85
C LYS A 15 -0.24 -11.54 -3.37
N ARG A 16 -1.33 -11.74 -2.62
CA ARG A 16 -2.65 -11.22 -3.00
C ARG A 16 -2.69 -9.69 -2.91
N ASP A 17 -2.08 -9.12 -1.88
CA ASP A 17 -2.01 -7.66 -1.73
C ASP A 17 -1.12 -7.03 -2.81
N ALA A 18 0.03 -7.62 -3.12
CA ALA A 18 0.87 -7.17 -4.23
C ALA A 18 0.10 -7.14 -5.56
N LYS A 19 -0.69 -8.19 -5.85
CA LYS A 19 -1.55 -8.22 -7.05
C LYS A 19 -2.60 -7.10 -7.06
N ARG A 20 -3.21 -6.81 -5.91
CA ARG A 20 -4.19 -5.71 -5.78
C ARG A 20 -3.53 -4.36 -6.01
N LEU A 21 -2.36 -4.14 -5.43
CA LEU A 21 -1.60 -2.89 -5.58
C LEU A 21 -1.12 -2.68 -7.02
N VAL A 22 -0.73 -3.74 -7.73
CA VAL A 22 -0.42 -3.61 -9.17
C VAL A 22 -1.67 -3.24 -9.94
N LYS A 23 -2.80 -3.93 -9.70
CA LYS A 23 -4.05 -3.65 -10.41
C LYS A 23 -4.58 -2.23 -10.14
N VAL A 24 -4.43 -1.72 -8.93
CA VAL A 24 -4.94 -0.38 -8.59
C VAL A 24 -4.14 0.75 -9.24
N THR A 25 -2.96 0.46 -9.80
CA THR A 25 -2.24 1.45 -10.63
C THR A 25 -3.03 1.86 -11.86
N ASP A 26 -3.92 1.00 -12.36
CA ASP A 26 -4.74 1.30 -13.54
C ASP A 26 -5.71 2.47 -13.26
N GLU A 27 -6.18 2.61 -12.01
CA GLU A 27 -7.04 3.72 -11.56
C GLU A 27 -6.33 5.07 -11.60
N LEU A 28 -4.99 5.07 -11.57
CA LEU A 28 -4.15 6.27 -11.57
C LEU A 28 -3.65 6.66 -12.97
N ARG A 29 -3.91 5.84 -14.00
CA ARG A 29 -3.47 6.14 -15.37
C ARG A 29 -4.38 7.13 -16.08
N THR A 30 -5.64 7.22 -15.65
CA THR A 30 -6.64 8.09 -16.27
C THR A 30 -6.47 9.52 -15.79
N VAL A 31 -6.36 10.47 -16.73
CA VAL A 31 -6.17 11.90 -16.44
C VAL A 31 -7.25 12.76 -17.08
N ASN A 32 -7.59 13.88 -16.43
CA ASN A 32 -8.52 14.90 -16.94
C ASN A 32 -7.81 16.03 -17.72
N MET A 33 -6.57 15.81 -18.16
CA MET A 33 -5.78 16.84 -18.85
C MET A 33 -6.49 17.29 -20.13
N GLY A 34 -6.64 18.60 -20.30
CA GLY A 34 -7.46 19.17 -21.38
C GLY A 34 -8.88 19.54 -20.96
N GLY A 35 -9.34 19.10 -19.78
CA GLY A 35 -10.61 19.54 -19.22
C GLY A 35 -10.66 21.03 -18.81
N THR A 36 -9.49 21.65 -18.65
CA THR A 36 -9.30 23.05 -18.19
C THR A 36 -9.97 23.34 -16.85
N ALA A 37 -10.82 24.36 -16.74
CA ALA A 37 -11.32 24.84 -15.46
C ALA A 37 -12.33 23.88 -14.80
N VAL A 38 -13.21 23.27 -15.60
CA VAL A 38 -14.37 22.49 -15.11
C VAL A 38 -14.66 21.24 -15.96
N GLY A 39 -13.68 20.81 -16.76
CA GLY A 39 -13.82 19.65 -17.65
C GLY A 39 -14.40 19.93 -19.05
N THR A 40 -14.84 21.15 -19.34
CA THR A 40 -15.46 21.51 -20.63
C THR A 40 -14.46 21.72 -21.76
N SER A 41 -13.17 21.67 -21.47
CA SER A 41 -12.11 21.97 -22.44
C SER A 41 -12.15 23.40 -22.99
N VAL A 42 -12.79 24.35 -22.28
CA VAL A 42 -12.82 25.75 -22.70
C VAL A 42 -11.39 26.28 -22.78
N ASN A 43 -11.05 26.92 -23.92
CA ASN A 43 -9.72 27.42 -24.26
C ASN A 43 -8.63 26.35 -24.49
N ALA A 44 -8.96 25.06 -24.53
CA ALA A 44 -8.04 24.03 -25.02
C ALA A 44 -8.28 23.79 -26.52
N SER A 45 -7.21 23.63 -27.31
CA SER A 45 -7.36 23.25 -28.71
C SER A 45 -7.75 21.77 -28.84
N PRO A 46 -8.52 21.37 -29.86
CA PRO A 46 -8.85 19.97 -30.09
C PRO A 46 -7.62 19.07 -30.22
N GLU A 47 -6.53 19.58 -30.83
CA GLU A 47 -5.26 18.87 -30.99
C GLU A 47 -4.59 18.61 -29.64
N TYR A 48 -4.66 19.57 -28.71
CA TYR A 48 -4.16 19.38 -27.35
C TYR A 48 -4.89 18.25 -26.64
N VAL A 49 -6.23 18.28 -26.65
CA VAL A 49 -7.05 17.26 -25.97
C VAL A 49 -6.82 15.87 -26.56
N ALA A 50 -6.67 15.77 -27.89
CA ALA A 50 -6.41 14.50 -28.57
C ALA A 50 -5.00 13.95 -28.31
N GLY A 51 -3.98 14.81 -28.20
CA GLY A 51 -2.58 14.38 -28.12
C GLY A 51 -1.97 14.36 -26.72
N ILE A 52 -2.61 14.96 -25.70
CA ILE A 52 -1.96 15.17 -24.40
C ILE A 52 -1.62 13.87 -23.67
N ALA A 53 -2.52 12.87 -23.68
CA ALA A 53 -2.29 11.60 -22.99
C ALA A 53 -1.13 10.79 -23.60
N GLU A 54 -1.01 10.78 -24.93
CA GLU A 54 0.12 10.14 -25.63
C GLU A 54 1.45 10.83 -25.30
N ASN A 55 1.47 12.17 -25.35
CA ASN A 55 2.66 12.94 -24.98
C ASN A 55 3.07 12.71 -23.53
N LEU A 56 2.10 12.67 -22.59
CA LEU A 56 2.36 12.36 -21.20
C LEU A 56 2.88 10.94 -21.02
N SER A 57 2.34 9.97 -21.77
CA SER A 57 2.83 8.58 -21.74
C SER A 57 4.31 8.51 -22.17
N GLY A 58 4.67 9.23 -23.23
CA GLY A 58 6.04 9.30 -23.73
C GLY A 58 7.02 9.91 -22.72
N VAL A 59 6.60 10.95 -21.98
CA VAL A 59 7.43 11.60 -20.96
C VAL A 59 7.51 10.77 -19.68
N ALA A 60 6.39 10.21 -19.23
CA ALA A 60 6.32 9.47 -17.97
C ALA A 60 6.93 8.07 -18.06
N GLY A 61 7.10 7.52 -19.26
CA GLY A 61 7.57 6.14 -19.46
C GLY A 61 6.58 5.08 -18.98
N THR A 62 5.32 5.48 -18.80
CA THR A 62 4.19 4.61 -18.42
C THR A 62 2.96 5.04 -19.18
N GLU A 63 2.01 4.13 -19.36
CA GLU A 63 0.75 4.43 -20.01
C GLU A 63 -0.07 5.44 -19.18
N VAL A 64 -0.53 6.49 -19.86
CA VAL A 64 -1.47 7.50 -19.39
C VAL A 64 -2.64 7.54 -20.36
N VAL A 65 -3.85 7.52 -19.83
CA VAL A 65 -5.10 7.41 -20.60
C VAL A 65 -5.92 8.69 -20.40
N GLN A 66 -6.50 9.19 -21.49
CA GLN A 66 -7.42 10.31 -21.43
C GLN A 66 -8.76 9.85 -20.83
N ALA A 67 -9.31 10.61 -19.88
CA ALA A 67 -10.64 10.32 -19.35
C ALA A 67 -11.72 10.41 -20.45
N GLU A 68 -12.65 9.45 -20.47
CA GLU A 68 -13.78 9.45 -21.42
C GLU A 68 -14.68 10.68 -21.24
N ASN A 69 -14.84 11.13 -19.99
CA ASN A 69 -15.58 12.32 -19.63
C ASN A 69 -14.73 13.22 -18.73
N LEU A 70 -14.25 14.33 -19.30
CA LEU A 70 -13.41 15.29 -18.61
C LEU A 70 -14.16 16.07 -17.52
N ILE A 71 -15.48 16.24 -17.63
CA ILE A 71 -16.31 16.89 -16.61
C ILE A 71 -16.45 15.98 -15.38
N ASP A 72 -16.63 14.68 -15.60
CA ASP A 72 -16.69 13.69 -14.54
C ASP A 72 -15.35 13.56 -13.81
N CYS A 73 -14.27 13.32 -14.56
CA CYS A 73 -12.93 13.14 -14.00
C CYS A 73 -12.36 14.41 -13.32
N THR A 74 -12.93 15.59 -13.62
CA THR A 74 -12.59 16.84 -12.90
C THR A 74 -13.31 16.97 -11.55
N GLN A 75 -14.48 16.34 -11.41
CA GLN A 75 -15.30 16.46 -10.20
C GLN A 75 -15.03 15.36 -9.19
N ASN A 76 -14.70 14.16 -9.66
CA ASN A 76 -14.64 12.96 -8.84
C ASN A 76 -13.19 12.54 -8.53
N LEU A 77 -12.98 12.10 -7.29
CA LEU A 77 -11.69 11.65 -6.74
C LEU A 77 -11.78 10.21 -6.20
N ASP A 78 -12.79 9.47 -6.66
CA ASP A 78 -13.09 8.10 -6.27
C ASP A 78 -11.94 7.13 -6.58
N CYS A 79 -11.17 7.38 -7.64
CA CYS A 79 -9.94 6.63 -7.93
C CYS A 79 -8.95 6.66 -6.75
N PHE A 80 -8.76 7.82 -6.11
CA PHE A 80 -7.86 7.96 -4.97
C PHE A 80 -8.41 7.26 -3.72
N ALA A 81 -9.73 7.35 -3.48
CA ALA A 81 -10.37 6.63 -2.38
C ALA A 81 -10.22 5.10 -2.57
N PHE A 82 -10.34 4.61 -3.81
CA PHE A 82 -10.15 3.20 -4.12
C PHE A 82 -8.70 2.74 -3.93
N VAL A 83 -7.72 3.55 -4.38
CA VAL A 83 -6.28 3.33 -4.13
C VAL A 83 -6.00 3.27 -2.62
N SER A 84 -6.53 4.22 -1.85
CA SER A 84 -6.37 4.27 -0.40
C SER A 84 -6.92 3.02 0.27
N GLY A 85 -8.11 2.56 -0.13
CA GLY A 85 -8.71 1.33 0.38
C GLY A 85 -7.88 0.07 0.09
N ALA A 86 -7.20 0.02 -1.07
CA ALA A 86 -6.27 -1.06 -1.40
C ALA A 86 -5.01 -1.02 -0.51
N LEU A 87 -4.46 0.17 -0.25
CA LEU A 87 -3.33 0.36 0.67
C LEU A 87 -3.70 -0.03 2.11
N LYS A 88 -4.87 0.41 2.60
CA LYS A 88 -5.42 0.00 3.89
C LYS A 88 -5.55 -1.51 4.00
N THR A 89 -6.04 -2.18 2.94
CA THR A 89 -6.19 -3.64 2.93
C THR A 89 -4.84 -4.34 3.11
N CYS A 90 -3.79 -3.85 2.44
CA CYS A 90 -2.43 -4.34 2.62
C CYS A 90 -1.92 -4.09 4.05
N ALA A 91 -2.15 -2.89 4.59
CA ALA A 91 -1.76 -2.52 5.94
C ALA A 91 -2.38 -3.43 7.01
N VAL A 92 -3.67 -3.76 6.89
CA VAL A 92 -4.37 -4.69 7.79
C VAL A 92 -3.69 -6.07 7.81
N ASN A 93 -3.36 -6.62 6.64
CA ASN A 93 -2.71 -7.92 6.55
C ASN A 93 -1.28 -7.91 7.12
N LEU A 94 -0.49 -6.86 6.84
CA LEU A 94 0.85 -6.71 7.40
C LEU A 94 0.84 -6.53 8.92
N SER A 95 -0.13 -5.79 9.45
CA SER A 95 -0.31 -5.63 10.90
C SER A 95 -0.64 -6.97 11.57
N LYS A 96 -1.54 -7.77 10.97
CA LYS A 96 -1.86 -9.12 11.46
C LYS A 96 -0.62 -10.01 11.48
N ILE A 97 0.12 -10.11 10.37
CA ILE A 97 1.34 -10.92 10.29
C ILE A 97 2.37 -10.46 11.34
N SER A 98 2.53 -9.15 11.53
CA SER A 98 3.45 -8.60 12.53
C SER A 98 3.05 -8.96 13.96
N ASN A 99 1.75 -8.95 14.26
CA ASN A 99 1.23 -9.37 15.56
C ASN A 99 1.45 -10.86 15.81
N ASP A 100 1.26 -11.72 14.80
CA ASP A 100 1.56 -13.14 14.93
C ASP A 100 3.05 -13.37 15.21
N LEU A 101 3.94 -12.72 14.46
CA LEU A 101 5.39 -12.83 14.68
C LEU A 101 5.79 -12.40 16.09
N ARG A 102 5.20 -11.32 16.61
CA ARG A 102 5.43 -10.87 18.00
C ARG A 102 4.93 -11.90 19.02
N LEU A 103 3.77 -12.49 18.79
CA LEU A 103 3.17 -13.46 19.69
C LEU A 103 3.98 -14.76 19.71
N LEU A 104 4.31 -15.31 18.53
CA LEU A 104 5.09 -16.53 18.38
C LEU A 104 6.53 -16.39 18.92
N SER A 105 7.10 -15.19 18.89
CA SER A 105 8.43 -14.91 19.45
C SER A 105 8.43 -14.42 20.90
N SER A 106 7.27 -14.34 21.55
CA SER A 106 7.16 -13.92 22.94
C SER A 106 7.92 -14.90 23.86
N GLY A 107 8.70 -14.40 24.81
CA GLY A 107 9.55 -15.27 25.63
C GLY A 107 10.67 -14.51 26.36
N PRO A 108 11.78 -15.17 26.74
CA PRO A 108 12.17 -16.53 26.34
C PRO A 108 11.66 -17.66 27.25
N ARG A 109 11.14 -17.36 28.45
CA ARG A 109 10.67 -18.39 29.41
C ARG A 109 9.21 -18.27 29.80
N THR A 110 8.61 -17.09 29.62
CA THR A 110 7.26 -16.75 30.06
C THR A 110 6.37 -16.35 28.88
N GLY A 111 6.65 -16.90 27.70
CA GLY A 111 5.91 -16.68 26.45
C GLY A 111 5.90 -17.96 25.61
N ILE A 112 5.51 -17.84 24.34
CA ILE A 112 5.37 -18.98 23.42
C ILE A 112 6.73 -19.50 22.92
N MET A 113 7.61 -18.60 22.47
CA MET A 113 8.98 -18.90 22.02
C MET A 113 9.06 -20.00 20.93
N GLU A 114 8.08 -20.04 20.02
CA GLU A 114 8.06 -20.97 18.89
C GLU A 114 9.00 -20.55 17.75
N ILE A 115 9.24 -19.24 17.62
CA ILE A 115 10.21 -18.69 16.66
C ILE A 115 11.17 -17.71 17.34
N ALA A 116 12.41 -17.66 16.85
CA ALA A 116 13.38 -16.66 17.24
C ALA A 116 13.49 -15.59 16.15
N LEU A 117 13.15 -14.34 16.49
CA LEU A 117 13.36 -13.21 15.59
C LEU A 117 14.82 -12.70 15.72
N PRO A 118 15.42 -12.19 14.63
CA PRO A 118 16.75 -11.59 14.68
C PRO A 118 16.82 -10.44 15.69
N ALA A 119 17.87 -10.45 16.51
CA ALA A 119 18.14 -9.36 17.45
C ALA A 119 18.75 -8.17 16.71
N VAL A 120 17.99 -7.09 16.57
CA VAL A 120 18.43 -5.87 15.87
C VAL A 120 18.92 -4.77 16.82
N GLN A 121 18.50 -4.80 18.09
CA GLN A 121 18.94 -3.85 19.12
C GLN A 121 18.70 -4.41 20.53
N ASN A 122 19.35 -3.80 21.54
CA ASN A 122 19.05 -4.07 22.95
C ASN A 122 17.63 -3.58 23.28
N GLY A 123 16.83 -4.45 23.87
CA GLY A 123 15.42 -4.18 24.20
C GLY A 123 15.21 -3.43 25.51
N SER A 124 16.27 -3.26 26.33
CA SER A 124 16.22 -2.50 27.58
C SER A 124 17.62 -2.09 28.01
N SER A 125 17.74 -0.88 28.56
CA SER A 125 18.98 -0.40 29.21
C SER A 125 19.26 -1.07 30.56
N ILE A 126 18.25 -1.68 31.19
CA ILE A 126 18.32 -2.25 32.55
C ILE A 126 18.37 -3.78 32.54
N MET A 127 17.84 -4.43 31.51
CA MET A 127 17.81 -5.90 31.40
C MET A 127 18.83 -6.37 30.36
N PRO A 128 20.06 -6.73 30.75
CA PRO A 128 21.08 -7.21 29.82
C PRO A 128 20.58 -8.42 29.04
N GLY A 129 20.78 -8.43 27.72
CA GLY A 129 20.39 -9.52 26.85
C GLY A 129 18.90 -9.58 26.51
N LYS A 130 18.05 -8.69 27.04
CA LYS A 130 16.66 -8.58 26.58
C LYS A 130 16.63 -8.02 25.16
N VAL A 131 15.86 -8.67 24.27
CA VAL A 131 15.63 -8.25 22.88
C VAL A 131 14.12 -8.12 22.66
N ASN A 132 13.68 -7.05 22.00
CA ASN A 132 12.26 -6.82 21.66
C ASN A 132 12.03 -6.99 20.15
N PRO A 133 10.82 -7.38 19.70
CA PRO A 133 10.46 -7.54 18.29
C PRO A 133 10.17 -6.19 17.60
N VAL A 134 11.14 -5.26 17.60
CA VAL A 134 10.93 -3.86 17.19
C VAL A 134 10.58 -3.68 15.70
N ILE A 135 10.99 -4.62 14.84
CA ILE A 135 10.66 -4.56 13.40
C ILE A 135 9.16 -4.82 13.17
N PRO A 136 8.56 -5.92 13.67
CA PRO A 136 7.10 -6.05 13.71
C PRO A 136 6.37 -4.87 14.37
N GLU A 137 6.92 -4.30 15.44
CA GLU A 137 6.30 -3.16 16.14
C GLU A 137 6.18 -1.91 15.25
N VAL A 138 7.23 -1.56 14.49
CA VAL A 138 7.19 -0.40 13.59
C VAL A 138 6.28 -0.66 12.38
N VAL A 139 6.21 -1.90 11.88
CA VAL A 139 5.28 -2.27 10.81
C VAL A 139 3.83 -2.11 11.27
N THR A 140 3.49 -2.54 12.48
CA THR A 140 2.15 -2.34 13.06
C THR A 140 1.81 -0.86 13.22
N GLN A 141 2.75 -0.01 13.67
CA GLN A 141 2.55 1.44 13.78
C GLN A 141 2.34 2.10 12.41
N ALA A 142 3.14 1.74 11.40
CA ALA A 142 2.96 2.22 10.03
C ALA A 142 1.59 1.80 9.47
N ALA A 143 1.16 0.56 9.75
CA ALA A 143 -0.15 0.09 9.33
C ALA A 143 -1.29 0.90 9.97
N PHE A 144 -1.20 1.24 11.25
CA PHE A 144 -2.19 2.10 11.90
C PHE A 144 -2.22 3.51 11.32
N ASN A 145 -1.06 4.07 10.96
CA ASN A 145 -1.00 5.36 10.29
C ASN A 145 -1.70 5.31 8.92
N VAL A 146 -1.43 4.28 8.11
CA VAL A 146 -2.11 4.08 6.81
C VAL A 146 -3.62 3.93 6.98
N ILE A 147 -4.07 3.16 7.98
CA ILE A 147 -5.50 2.98 8.28
C ILE A 147 -6.15 4.30 8.72
N GLY A 148 -5.43 5.17 9.42
CA GLY A 148 -5.95 6.47 9.85
C GLY A 148 -5.92 7.55 8.75
N ASN A 149 -5.08 7.38 7.73
CA ASN A 149 -5.05 8.25 6.55
C ASN A 149 -6.15 7.91 5.53
N ASP A 150 -6.62 6.66 5.53
CA ASP A 150 -7.80 6.22 4.77
C ASP A 150 -9.11 6.63 5.45
#